data_AF-A0A9E3C4X6-F1
#
_entry.id   AF-A0A9E3C4X6-F1
#
_cell.length_a   1.000
_cell.length_b   1.000
_cell.length_c   1.000
_cell.angle_alpha   90.00
_cell.angle_beta   90.00
_cell.angle_gamma   90.00
#
_symmetry.space_group_name_H-M   'P 1'
#
loop_
_entity.id
_entity.type
_entity.pdbx_description
1 polymer ?
#
loop_
_entity_poly.entity_id
_entity_poly.type
_entity_poly.pdbx_seq_one_letter_code
_entity_poly.pdbx_strand_id
1 'polypeptide(L)'
;MTAGLWLFLFRLLTGFFRPKPEPPLDPEVLLQQAQQEMRENQAKNRTRAVEAITQKNNLQAELGKTRKIVDNLQAKADLAASHNDFDLRHQLLGERQHYLLLLARQQALLDKATETTEMIKAAIRGEEERIRRKTAEAMALRTMWKQSQIVASLPMPLEQATADEATVQKRLDDVLQQIEKTRGRLIQEAQAAIVRGDLETALSLLSEQQDLGQALVPGYGRA
;
A
#
# COMPACT_ATOMS: atom_id res chain seq x y z
N MET A 1 27.98 14.84 55.85
CA MET A 1 28.51 14.72 54.47
C MET A 1 28.04 13.40 53.82
N THR A 2 26.73 13.19 53.63
CA THR A 2 26.20 11.87 53.19
C THR A 2 25.13 11.92 52.10
N ALA A 3 24.62 13.10 51.73
CA ALA A 3 23.56 13.21 50.71
C ALA A 3 24.07 13.14 49.25
N GLY A 4 25.34 13.52 49.00
CA GLY A 4 25.91 13.51 47.64
C GLY A 4 26.26 12.12 47.12
N LEU A 5 26.62 11.20 48.02
CA LEU A 5 27.04 9.84 47.64
C LEU A 5 25.85 9.00 47.14
N TRP A 6 24.65 9.24 47.68
CA TRP A 6 23.43 8.52 47.32
C TRP A 6 22.91 8.92 45.94
N LEU A 7 22.98 10.21 45.60
CA LEU A 7 22.66 10.71 44.25
C LEU A 7 23.67 10.23 43.19
N PHE A 8 24.94 10.10 43.55
CA PHE A 8 25.98 9.59 42.64
C PHE A 8 25.82 8.09 42.36
N LEU A 9 25.55 7.29 43.40
CA LEU A 9 25.26 5.86 43.27
C LEU A 9 23.95 5.59 42.50
N PHE A 10 22.90 6.41 42.72
CA PHE A 10 21.64 6.27 41.98
C PHE A 10 21.80 6.61 40.49
N ARG A 11 22.62 7.62 40.15
CA ARG A 11 22.95 7.96 38.75
C ARG A 11 23.81 6.88 38.08
N LEU A 12 24.69 6.21 38.83
CA LEU A 12 25.51 5.12 38.30
C LEU A 12 24.68 3.85 38.04
N LEU A 13 23.68 3.56 38.89
CA LEU A 13 22.78 2.40 38.76
C LEU A 13 21.69 2.60 37.69
N THR A 14 21.16 3.82 37.55
CA THR A 14 20.13 4.13 36.53
C THR A 14 20.71 4.27 35.11
N GLY A 15 22.04 4.33 34.96
CA GLY A 15 22.71 4.38 33.67
C GLY A 15 22.71 3.05 32.88
N PHE A 16 22.44 1.93 33.54
CA PHE A 16 22.52 0.59 32.94
C PHE A 16 21.22 0.12 32.25
N PHE A 17 20.12 0.88 32.38
CA PHE A 17 18.81 0.60 31.79
C PHE A 17 18.38 1.65 30.76
N ARG A 18 19.33 2.27 30.06
CA ARG A 18 18.99 2.90 28.79
C ARG A 18 18.98 1.80 27.73
N PRO A 19 17.81 1.44 27.13
CA PRO A 19 17.83 0.58 25.95
C PRO A 19 18.77 1.23 24.95
N LYS A 20 19.68 0.45 24.36
CA LYS A 20 20.52 0.93 23.26
C LYS A 20 19.59 1.62 22.27
N PRO A 21 19.84 2.88 21.88
CA PRO A 21 19.14 3.43 20.73
C PRO A 21 19.44 2.47 19.58
N GLU A 22 18.39 1.84 19.04
CA GLU A 22 18.55 1.05 17.83
C GLU A 22 19.25 1.95 16.79
N PRO A 23 20.27 1.43 16.08
CA PRO A 23 20.94 2.22 15.06
C PRO A 23 19.88 2.79 14.14
N PRO A 24 19.94 4.08 13.78
CA PRO A 24 18.88 4.70 13.01
C PRO A 24 18.76 3.91 11.70
N LEU A 25 17.65 3.18 11.52
CA LEU A 25 17.48 2.28 10.40
C LEU A 25 17.69 3.09 9.12
N ASP A 26 18.61 2.64 8.27
CA ASP A 26 18.87 3.29 6.99
C ASP A 26 17.54 3.41 6.22
N PRO A 27 17.14 4.62 5.80
CA PRO A 27 15.85 4.84 5.15
C PRO A 27 15.70 4.05 3.86
N GLU A 28 16.82 3.65 3.24
CA GLU A 28 16.85 2.77 2.08
C GLU A 28 16.46 1.33 2.41
N VAL A 29 16.88 0.82 3.57
CA VAL A 29 16.51 -0.53 4.05
C VAL A 29 15.01 -0.57 4.37
N LEU A 30 14.48 0.48 5.02
CA LEU A 30 13.04 0.60 5.28
C LEU A 30 12.21 0.64 3.99
N LEU A 31 12.68 1.37 2.99
CA LEU A 31 12.01 1.49 1.70
C LEU A 31 12.06 0.17 0.92
N GLN A 32 13.20 -0.53 0.91
CA GLN A 32 13.33 -1.86 0.30
C GLN A 32 12.45 -2.89 1.00
N GLN A 33 12.42 -2.89 2.34
CA GLN A 33 11.54 -3.76 3.12
C GLN A 33 10.06 -3.48 2.83
N ALA A 34 9.65 -2.22 2.78
CA ALA A 34 8.27 -1.84 2.44
C ALA A 34 7.90 -2.25 1.00
N GLN A 35 8.80 -2.09 0.04
CA GLN A 35 8.59 -2.53 -1.35
C GLN A 35 8.48 -4.06 -1.46
N GLN A 36 9.32 -4.79 -0.73
CA GLN A 36 9.29 -6.25 -0.71
C GLN A 36 8.00 -6.76 -0.03
N GLU A 37 7.64 -6.19 1.12
CA GLU A 37 6.38 -6.47 1.83
C GLU A 37 5.18 -6.19 0.90
N MET A 38 5.22 -5.10 0.13
CA MET A 38 4.18 -4.78 -0.87
C MET A 38 4.04 -5.85 -1.94
N ARG A 39 5.14 -6.28 -2.56
CA ARG A 39 5.13 -7.26 -3.66
C ARG A 39 4.62 -8.61 -3.17
N GLU A 40 5.11 -9.08 -2.03
CA GLU A 40 4.71 -10.37 -1.46
C GLU A 40 3.23 -10.37 -1.03
N ASN A 41 2.78 -9.29 -0.39
CA ASN A 41 1.39 -9.17 0.05
C ASN A 41 0.45 -9.01 -1.15
N GLN A 42 0.84 -8.29 -2.20
CA GLN A 42 0.03 -8.15 -3.41
C GLN A 42 -0.21 -9.50 -4.10
N ALA A 43 0.81 -10.36 -4.20
CA ALA A 43 0.67 -11.68 -4.77
C ALA A 43 -0.32 -12.56 -3.96
N LYS A 44 -0.15 -12.61 -2.64
CA LYS A 44 -1.04 -13.37 -1.73
C LYS A 44 -2.47 -12.83 -1.70
N ASN A 45 -2.61 -11.50 -1.78
CA ASN A 45 -3.91 -10.84 -1.81
C ASN A 45 -4.65 -11.12 -3.13
N ARG A 46 -3.92 -11.10 -4.26
CA ARG A 46 -4.48 -11.43 -5.57
C ARG A 46 -4.97 -12.87 -5.61
N THR A 47 -4.19 -13.84 -5.14
CA THR A 47 -4.62 -15.25 -5.14
C THR A 47 -5.88 -15.45 -4.29
N ARG A 48 -5.89 -14.94 -3.05
CA ARG A 48 -7.05 -15.00 -2.15
C ARG A 48 -8.29 -14.34 -2.75
N ALA A 49 -8.14 -13.17 -3.37
CA ALA A 49 -9.24 -12.47 -4.01
C ALA A 49 -9.79 -13.25 -5.22
N VAL A 50 -8.90 -13.79 -6.06
CA VAL A 50 -9.29 -14.61 -7.23
C VAL A 50 -10.03 -15.87 -6.79
N GLU A 51 -9.53 -16.58 -5.77
CA GLU A 51 -10.18 -17.77 -5.23
C GLU A 51 -11.59 -17.45 -4.71
N ALA A 52 -11.73 -16.40 -3.90
CA ALA A 52 -13.03 -16.01 -3.36
C ALA A 52 -14.03 -15.55 -4.45
N ILE A 53 -13.56 -14.77 -5.43
CA ILE A 53 -14.38 -14.34 -6.58
C ILE A 53 -14.79 -15.56 -7.42
N THR A 54 -13.88 -16.51 -7.63
CA THR A 54 -14.17 -17.73 -8.39
C THR A 54 -15.23 -18.56 -7.69
N GLN A 55 -15.12 -18.77 -6.37
CA GLN A 55 -16.13 -19.47 -5.59
C GLN A 55 -17.49 -18.78 -5.68
N LYS A 56 -17.53 -17.44 -5.54
CA LYS A 56 -18.77 -16.67 -5.71
C LYS A 56 -19.37 -16.85 -7.10
N ASN A 57 -18.57 -16.71 -8.16
CA ASN A 57 -19.04 -16.81 -9.54
C ASN A 57 -19.57 -18.22 -9.85
N ASN A 58 -18.90 -19.26 -9.35
CA ASN A 58 -19.37 -20.64 -9.47
C ASN A 58 -20.73 -20.82 -8.80
N LEU A 59 -20.90 -20.30 -7.57
CA LEU A 59 -22.19 -20.34 -6.87
C LEU A 59 -23.29 -19.57 -7.62
N GLN A 60 -22.98 -18.40 -8.18
CA GLN A 60 -23.93 -17.64 -9.01
C GLN A 60 -24.36 -18.43 -10.26
N ALA A 61 -23.41 -19.10 -10.92
CA ALA A 61 -23.70 -19.93 -12.08
C ALA A 61 -24.59 -21.13 -11.71
N GLU A 62 -24.28 -21.83 -10.63
CA GLU A 62 -25.10 -22.95 -10.14
C GLU A 62 -26.51 -22.50 -9.75
N LEU A 63 -26.64 -21.36 -9.07
CA LEU A 63 -27.95 -20.80 -8.70
C LEU A 63 -28.77 -20.45 -9.94
N GLY A 64 -28.13 -19.88 -10.97
CA GLY A 64 -28.75 -19.63 -12.27
C GLY A 64 -29.25 -20.90 -12.97
N LYS A 65 -28.49 -22.00 -12.89
CA LYS A 65 -28.91 -23.31 -13.43
C LYS A 65 -30.11 -23.86 -12.65
N THR A 66 -30.03 -23.88 -11.31
CA THR A 66 -31.11 -24.36 -10.45
C THR A 66 -32.40 -23.57 -10.64
N ARG A 67 -32.31 -22.24 -10.78
CA ARG A 67 -33.48 -21.39 -11.08
C ARG A 67 -34.15 -21.76 -12.41
N LYS A 68 -33.36 -21.97 -13.47
CA LYS A 68 -33.90 -22.44 -14.76
C LYS A 68 -34.58 -23.80 -14.65
N ILE A 69 -34.06 -24.71 -13.82
CA ILE A 69 -34.68 -26.01 -13.58
C ILE A 69 -36.04 -25.83 -12.90
N VAL A 70 -36.13 -24.99 -11.87
CA VAL A 70 -37.39 -24.67 -11.18
C VAL A 70 -38.43 -24.10 -12.15
N ASP A 71 -38.03 -23.13 -12.98
CA ASP A 71 -38.92 -22.49 -13.95
C ASP A 71 -39.41 -23.50 -15.02
N ASN A 72 -38.53 -24.38 -15.49
CA ASN A 72 -38.88 -25.45 -16.43
C ASN A 72 -39.82 -26.48 -15.82
N LEU A 73 -39.60 -26.89 -14.57
CA LEU A 73 -40.49 -27.82 -13.86
C LEU A 73 -41.87 -27.19 -13.65
N GLN A 74 -41.92 -25.89 -13.36
CA GLN A 74 -43.17 -25.16 -13.26
C GLN A 74 -43.93 -25.14 -14.59
N ALA A 75 -43.26 -24.76 -15.68
CA ALA A 75 -43.88 -24.73 -17.00
C ALA A 75 -44.41 -26.11 -17.43
N LYS A 76 -43.66 -27.19 -17.14
CA LYS A 76 -44.10 -28.57 -17.39
C LYS A 76 -45.30 -28.96 -16.53
N ALA A 77 -45.33 -28.55 -15.26
CA ALA A 77 -46.44 -28.84 -14.36
C ALA A 77 -47.73 -28.12 -14.80
N ASP A 78 -47.61 -26.89 -15.30
CA ASP A 78 -48.74 -26.12 -15.85
C ASP A 78 -49.26 -26.73 -17.15
N LEU A 79 -48.37 -27.23 -18.00
CA LEU A 79 -48.74 -27.98 -19.20
C LEU A 79 -49.46 -29.29 -18.85
N ALA A 80 -48.93 -30.08 -17.90
CA ALA A 80 -49.60 -31.28 -17.42
C ALA A 80 -50.99 -30.98 -16.83
N ALA A 81 -51.15 -29.85 -16.13
CA ALA A 81 -52.46 -29.39 -15.65
C ALA A 81 -53.44 -29.12 -16.80
N SER A 82 -52.97 -28.52 -17.89
CA SER A 82 -53.80 -28.24 -19.08
C SER A 82 -54.28 -29.52 -19.79
N HIS A 83 -53.51 -30.60 -19.71
CA HIS A 83 -53.85 -31.91 -20.25
C HIS A 83 -54.66 -32.79 -19.27
N ASN A 84 -54.99 -32.29 -18.07
CA ASN A 84 -55.64 -33.03 -16.97
C ASN A 84 -54.81 -34.21 -16.42
N ASP A 85 -53.49 -34.21 -16.63
CA ASP A 85 -52.57 -35.21 -16.11
C ASP A 85 -52.14 -34.84 -14.68
N PHE A 86 -53.04 -35.04 -13.71
CA PHE A 86 -52.82 -34.61 -12.32
C PHE A 86 -51.69 -35.36 -11.61
N ASP A 87 -51.49 -36.65 -11.91
CA ASP A 87 -50.42 -37.44 -11.30
C ASP A 87 -49.04 -36.93 -11.72
N LEU A 88 -48.85 -36.68 -13.02
CA LEU A 88 -47.61 -36.11 -13.55
C LEU A 88 -47.35 -34.71 -12.98
N ARG A 89 -48.39 -33.86 -12.91
CA ARG A 89 -48.30 -32.56 -12.28
C ARG A 89 -47.83 -32.67 -10.83
N HIS A 90 -48.39 -33.60 -10.06
CA HIS A 90 -48.04 -33.76 -8.64
C HIS A 90 -46.59 -34.21 -8.46
N GLN A 91 -46.08 -35.08 -9.34
CA GLN A 91 -44.67 -35.48 -9.37
C GLN A 91 -43.75 -34.30 -9.69
N LEU A 92 -44.06 -33.53 -10.74
CA LEU A 92 -43.28 -32.37 -11.16
C LEU A 92 -43.24 -31.28 -10.08
N LEU A 93 -44.36 -31.05 -9.37
CA LEU A 93 -44.41 -30.11 -8.25
C LEU A 93 -43.59 -30.59 -7.05
N GLY A 94 -43.59 -31.90 -6.76
CA GLY A 94 -42.73 -32.49 -5.72
C GLY A 94 -41.25 -32.31 -6.04
N GLU A 95 -40.85 -32.53 -7.29
CA GLU A 95 -39.48 -32.27 -7.75
C GLU A 95 -39.14 -30.77 -7.69
N ARG A 96 -40.06 -29.89 -8.09
CA ARG A 96 -39.90 -28.43 -7.99
C ARG A 96 -39.65 -27.99 -6.54
N GLN A 97 -40.37 -28.57 -5.58
CA GLN A 97 -40.19 -28.31 -4.16
C GLN A 97 -38.76 -28.64 -3.70
N HIS A 98 -38.21 -29.77 -4.16
CA HIS A 98 -36.84 -30.16 -3.85
C HIS A 98 -35.81 -29.13 -4.38
N TYR A 99 -35.96 -28.69 -5.64
CA TYR A 99 -35.08 -27.68 -6.22
C TYR A 99 -35.25 -26.29 -5.59
N LEU A 100 -36.44 -25.93 -5.11
CA LEU A 100 -36.66 -24.69 -4.35
C LEU A 100 -35.89 -24.67 -3.03
N LEU A 101 -35.84 -25.80 -2.31
CA LEU A 101 -35.02 -25.93 -1.10
C LEU A 101 -33.52 -25.83 -1.41
N LEU A 102 -33.09 -26.45 -2.51
CA LEU A 102 -31.71 -26.33 -2.99
C LEU A 102 -31.36 -24.88 -3.34
N LEU A 103 -32.25 -24.17 -4.02
CA LEU A 103 -32.09 -22.76 -4.39
C LEU A 103 -31.92 -21.88 -3.14
N ALA A 104 -32.77 -22.07 -2.13
CA ALA A 104 -32.66 -21.33 -0.87
C ALA A 104 -31.31 -21.57 -0.17
N ARG A 105 -30.83 -22.82 -0.15
CA ARG A 105 -29.51 -23.17 0.39
C ARG A 105 -28.37 -22.52 -0.41
N GLN A 106 -28.43 -22.57 -1.74
CA GLN A 106 -27.43 -21.96 -2.61
C GLN A 106 -27.41 -20.44 -2.47
N GLN A 107 -28.55 -19.80 -2.29
CA GLN A 107 -28.64 -18.36 -2.03
C GLN A 107 -27.93 -18.00 -0.72
N ALA A 108 -28.18 -18.73 0.37
CA ALA A 108 -27.49 -18.50 1.64
C ALA A 108 -25.97 -18.70 1.53
N LEU A 109 -25.51 -19.68 0.74
CA LEU A 109 -24.09 -19.87 0.46
C LEU A 109 -23.50 -18.73 -0.38
N LEU A 110 -24.25 -18.24 -1.35
CA LEU A 110 -23.86 -17.10 -2.17
C LEU A 110 -23.73 -15.83 -1.31
N ASP A 111 -24.68 -15.57 -0.42
CA ASP A 111 -24.65 -14.42 0.48
C ASP A 111 -23.38 -14.48 1.36
N LYS A 112 -23.07 -15.64 1.94
CA LYS A 112 -21.82 -15.85 2.69
C LYS A 112 -20.57 -15.66 1.84
N ALA A 113 -20.58 -16.13 0.59
CA ALA A 113 -19.47 -15.92 -0.34
C ALA A 113 -19.30 -14.44 -0.70
N THR A 114 -20.40 -13.69 -0.86
CA THR A 114 -20.36 -12.24 -1.12
C THR A 114 -19.77 -11.49 0.07
N GLU A 115 -20.22 -11.79 1.29
CA GLU A 115 -19.66 -11.23 2.53
C GLU A 115 -18.16 -11.51 2.63
N THR A 116 -17.74 -12.75 2.38
CA THR A 116 -16.32 -13.14 2.39
C THR A 116 -15.52 -12.34 1.35
N THR A 117 -16.06 -12.14 0.14
CA THR A 117 -15.37 -11.33 -0.89
C THR A 117 -15.23 -9.87 -0.50
N GLU A 118 -16.24 -9.29 0.15
CA GLU A 118 -16.17 -7.90 0.63
C GLU A 118 -15.21 -7.76 1.82
N MET A 119 -15.20 -8.71 2.74
CA MET A 119 -14.20 -8.77 3.82
C MET A 119 -12.77 -8.84 3.28
N ILE A 120 -12.51 -9.69 2.27
CA ILE A 120 -11.19 -9.80 1.63
C ILE A 120 -10.81 -8.48 0.97
N LYS A 121 -11.72 -7.84 0.22
CA LYS A 121 -11.45 -6.53 -0.41
C LYS A 121 -11.13 -5.46 0.63
N ALA A 122 -11.88 -5.41 1.74
CA ALA A 122 -11.64 -4.46 2.81
C ALA A 122 -10.26 -4.69 3.47
N ALA A 123 -9.91 -5.95 3.74
CA ALA A 123 -8.60 -6.31 4.28
C ALA A 123 -7.45 -5.92 3.34
N ILE A 124 -7.61 -6.16 2.03
CA ILE A 124 -6.61 -5.76 1.02
C ILE A 124 -6.42 -4.25 1.02
N ARG A 125 -7.51 -3.46 1.01
CA ARG A 125 -7.43 -1.99 1.04
C ARG A 125 -6.75 -1.49 2.31
N GLY A 126 -7.06 -2.06 3.47
CA GLY A 126 -6.43 -1.70 4.73
C GLY A 126 -4.92 -1.98 4.73
N GLU A 127 -4.52 -3.12 4.16
CA GLU A 127 -3.12 -3.50 4.04
C GLU A 127 -2.35 -2.61 3.05
N GLU A 128 -2.95 -2.30 1.89
CA GLU A 128 -2.37 -1.35 0.92
C GLU A 128 -2.16 0.04 1.52
N GLU A 129 -3.14 0.54 2.28
CA GLU A 129 -3.03 1.83 2.96
C GLU A 129 -1.90 1.83 4.01
N ARG A 130 -1.77 0.75 4.78
CA ARG A 130 -0.67 0.56 5.75
C ARG A 130 0.70 0.62 5.06
N ILE A 131 0.85 -0.07 3.95
CA ILE A 131 2.10 -0.10 3.17
C ILE A 131 2.40 1.27 2.55
N ARG A 132 1.38 1.98 2.04
CA ARG A 132 1.53 3.34 1.51
C ARG A 132 2.02 4.32 2.56
N ARG A 133 1.49 4.25 3.78
CA ARG A 133 1.95 5.08 4.91
C ARG A 133 3.40 4.79 5.27
N LYS A 134 3.78 3.53 5.44
CA LYS A 134 5.19 3.13 5.67
C LYS A 134 6.12 3.63 4.57
N THR A 135 5.68 3.55 3.32
CA THR A 135 6.46 4.03 2.17
C THR A 135 6.62 5.55 2.20
N ALA A 136 5.55 6.29 2.52
CA ALA A 136 5.59 7.74 2.66
C ALA A 136 6.49 8.17 3.83
N GLU A 137 6.42 7.49 4.97
CA GLU A 137 7.28 7.71 6.13
C GLU A 137 8.76 7.46 5.78
N ALA A 138 9.07 6.36 5.10
CA ALA A 138 10.41 6.05 4.64
C ALA A 138 10.94 7.10 3.63
N MET A 139 10.10 7.58 2.72
CA MET A 139 10.45 8.66 1.78
C MET A 139 10.70 10.00 2.49
N ALA A 140 9.89 10.32 3.51
CA ALA A 140 10.07 11.52 4.32
C ALA A 140 11.41 11.47 5.08
N LEU A 141 11.71 10.35 5.75
CA LEU A 141 12.98 10.12 6.44
C LEU A 141 14.17 10.20 5.49
N ARG A 142 14.07 9.60 4.29
CA ARG A 142 15.10 9.70 3.24
C ARG A 142 15.36 11.16 2.85
N THR A 143 14.29 11.94 2.69
CA THR A 143 14.39 13.36 2.35
C THR A 143 15.06 14.16 3.47
N MET A 144 14.68 13.93 4.73
CA MET A 144 15.31 14.56 5.88
C MET A 144 16.81 14.24 5.99
N TRP A 145 17.17 12.97 5.80
CA TRP A 145 18.56 12.53 5.79
C TRP A 145 19.37 13.22 4.69
N LYS A 146 18.84 13.26 3.46
CA LYS A 146 19.49 13.97 2.36
C LYS A 146 19.63 15.46 2.62
N GLN A 147 18.61 16.11 3.18
CA GLN A 147 18.70 17.52 3.59
C GLN A 147 19.80 17.73 4.63
N SER A 148 19.91 16.87 5.63
CA SER A 148 20.99 16.96 6.63
C SER A 148 22.38 16.72 6.05
N GLN A 149 22.52 15.81 5.08
CA GLN A 149 23.78 15.57 4.37
C GLN A 149 24.19 16.80 3.57
N ILE A 150 23.26 17.45 2.87
CA ILE A 150 23.50 18.70 2.15
C ILE A 150 23.99 19.77 3.12
N VAL A 151 23.30 19.98 4.24
CA VAL A 151 23.67 20.97 5.26
C VAL A 151 25.05 20.67 5.87
N ALA A 152 25.38 19.40 6.12
CA ALA A 152 26.68 18.99 6.66
C ALA A 152 27.82 19.08 5.64
N SER A 153 27.52 18.89 4.34
CA SER A 153 28.48 19.01 3.24
C SER A 153 28.73 20.45 2.80
N LEU A 154 27.95 21.43 3.30
CA LEU A 154 28.30 22.84 3.14
C LEU A 154 29.63 23.06 3.86
N PRO A 155 30.71 23.45 3.15
CA PRO A 155 31.89 23.91 3.83
C PRO A 155 31.45 25.15 4.61
N MET A 156 31.43 25.11 5.94
CA MET A 156 31.40 26.35 6.72
C MET A 156 32.67 27.10 6.29
N PRO A 157 32.57 28.26 5.60
CA PRO A 157 33.74 29.04 5.27
C PRO A 157 34.11 29.80 6.55
N LEU A 158 34.69 29.09 7.51
CA LEU A 158 35.28 29.69 8.70
C LEU A 158 36.62 30.37 8.39
N GLU A 159 37.13 30.30 7.15
CA GLU A 159 38.41 30.92 6.74
C GLU A 159 38.29 32.05 5.70
N GLN A 160 37.08 32.40 5.23
CA GLN A 160 36.86 33.62 4.42
C GLN A 160 35.70 34.48 4.96
N ALA A 161 35.55 34.51 6.29
CA ALA A 161 34.66 35.42 7.00
C ALA A 161 35.21 36.87 7.03
N THR A 162 35.58 37.41 5.87
CA THR A 162 35.88 38.84 5.68
C THR A 162 35.03 39.50 4.60
N ALA A 163 34.02 38.81 4.05
CA ALA A 163 33.01 39.42 3.19
C ALA A 163 31.60 39.09 3.69
N ASP A 164 31.01 40.05 4.42
CA ASP A 164 29.59 40.21 4.76
C ASP A 164 28.74 38.92 4.85
N GLU A 165 28.51 38.48 6.08
CA GLU A 165 27.62 37.37 6.49
C GLU A 165 26.24 37.43 5.81
N ALA A 166 25.70 38.64 5.60
CA ALA A 166 24.43 38.89 4.92
C ALA A 166 24.43 38.55 3.42
N THR A 167 25.58 38.69 2.72
CA THR A 167 25.70 38.30 1.31
C THR A 167 25.83 36.79 1.12
N VAL A 168 26.45 36.11 2.08
CA VAL A 168 26.57 34.64 2.08
C VAL A 168 25.20 34.01 2.33
N GLN A 169 24.44 34.54 3.29
CA GLN A 169 23.07 34.06 3.58
C GLN A 169 22.10 34.28 2.42
N LYS A 170 22.12 35.45 1.76
CA LYS A 170 21.28 35.68 0.58
C LYS A 170 21.59 34.73 -0.58
N ARG A 171 22.87 34.44 -0.83
CA ARG A 171 23.27 33.48 -1.88
C ARG A 171 22.87 32.04 -1.53
N LEU A 172 22.90 31.68 -0.24
CA LEU A 172 22.39 30.40 0.24
C LEU A 172 20.88 30.28 0.04
N ASP A 173 20.12 31.31 0.42
CA ASP A 173 18.67 31.33 0.24
C ASP A 173 18.28 31.27 -1.25
N ASP A 174 19.02 31.98 -2.11
CA ASP A 174 18.79 31.96 -3.57
C ASP A 174 19.09 30.58 -4.18
N VAL A 175 20.19 29.93 -3.79
CA VAL A 175 20.54 28.58 -4.28
C VAL A 175 19.53 27.55 -3.78
N LEU A 176 19.10 27.63 -2.52
CA LEU A 176 18.07 26.75 -1.97
C LEU A 176 16.73 26.94 -2.68
N GLN A 177 16.30 28.19 -2.91
CA GLN A 177 15.10 28.46 -3.69
C GLN A 177 15.19 27.93 -5.12
N GLN A 178 16.36 28.04 -5.75
CA GLN A 178 16.55 27.58 -7.12
C GLN A 178 16.49 26.05 -7.22
N ILE A 179 17.05 25.35 -6.23
CA ILE A 179 16.97 23.88 -6.10
C ILE A 179 15.54 23.43 -5.80
N GLU A 180 14.82 24.12 -4.92
CA GLU A 180 13.41 23.81 -4.62
C GLU A 180 12.52 23.99 -5.85
N LYS A 181 12.75 25.05 -6.64
CA LYS A 181 12.03 25.29 -7.88
C LYS A 181 12.30 24.22 -8.94
N THR A 182 13.55 23.83 -9.18
CA THR A 182 13.87 22.76 -10.14
C THR A 182 13.36 21.40 -9.67
N ARG A 183 13.47 21.09 -8.37
CA ARG A 183 12.92 19.86 -7.78
C ARG A 183 11.40 19.80 -7.88
N GLY A 184 10.72 20.89 -7.58
CA GLY A 184 9.26 20.98 -7.71
C GLY A 184 8.79 20.74 -9.14
N ARG A 185 9.52 21.29 -10.13
CA ARG A 185 9.23 21.09 -11.55
C ARG A 185 9.38 19.62 -11.99
N LEU A 186 10.50 18.98 -11.63
CA LEU A 186 10.76 17.58 -11.98
C LEU A 186 9.75 16.62 -11.34
N ILE A 187 9.32 16.89 -10.10
CA ILE A 187 8.29 16.08 -9.43
C ILE A 187 6.93 16.23 -10.12
N GLN A 188 6.55 17.44 -10.52
CA GLN A 188 5.30 17.67 -11.26
C GLN A 188 5.32 17.00 -12.63
N GLU A 189 6.45 17.06 -13.34
CA GLU A 189 6.62 16.41 -14.64
C GLU A 189 6.61 14.87 -14.53
N ALA A 190 7.24 14.31 -13.50
CA ALA A 190 7.20 12.88 -13.20
C ALA A 190 5.77 12.41 -12.82
N GLN A 191 5.05 13.17 -12.01
CA GLN A 191 3.65 12.88 -11.68
C GLN A 191 2.76 12.93 -12.93
N ALA A 192 2.96 13.91 -13.81
CA ALA A 192 2.26 13.99 -15.08
C ALA A 192 2.61 12.86 -16.05
N ALA A 193 3.83 12.32 -16.01
CA ALA A 193 4.25 11.15 -16.78
C ALA A 193 3.62 9.85 -16.26
N ILE A 194 3.56 9.67 -14.93
CA ILE A 194 2.88 8.54 -14.29
C ILE A 194 1.38 8.51 -14.64
N VAL A 195 0.72 9.67 -14.62
CA VAL A 195 -0.69 9.80 -15.01
C VAL A 195 -0.91 9.47 -16.49
N ARG A 196 0.09 9.75 -17.35
CA ARG A 196 0.08 9.39 -18.78
C ARG A 196 0.45 7.92 -19.05
N GLY A 197 0.84 7.16 -18.03
CA GLY A 197 1.25 5.76 -18.15
C GLY A 197 2.68 5.56 -18.64
N ASP A 198 3.46 6.63 -18.77
CA ASP A 198 4.81 6.61 -19.32
C ASP A 198 5.85 6.48 -18.19
N LEU A 199 5.99 5.25 -17.71
CA LEU A 199 6.79 4.92 -16.52
C LEU A 199 8.30 5.13 -16.73
N GLU A 200 8.80 4.96 -17.96
CA GLU A 200 10.22 5.16 -18.26
C GLU A 200 10.62 6.63 -18.12
N THR A 201 9.79 7.54 -18.63
CA THR A 201 10.01 8.99 -18.49
C THR A 201 9.89 9.46 -17.05
N ALA A 202 8.95 8.89 -16.30
CA ALA A 202 8.83 9.18 -14.87
C ALA A 202 10.09 8.74 -14.09
N LEU A 203 10.63 7.56 -14.42
CA LEU A 203 11.84 7.03 -13.80
C LEU A 203 13.09 7.84 -14.16
N SER A 204 13.22 8.31 -15.40
CA SER A 204 14.36 9.13 -15.83
C SER A 204 14.35 10.52 -15.17
N LEU A 205 13.18 11.14 -15.04
CA LEU A 205 13.05 12.44 -14.37
C LEU A 205 13.31 12.31 -12.86
N LEU A 206 12.93 11.18 -12.26
CA LEU A 206 13.23 10.87 -10.86
C LEU A 206 14.72 10.53 -10.64
N SER A 207 15.42 9.93 -11.62
CA SER A 207 16.87 9.73 -11.53
C SER A 207 17.65 11.03 -11.74
N GLU A 208 17.21 11.91 -12.65
CA GLU A 208 17.81 13.24 -12.82
C GLU A 208 17.68 14.09 -11.53
N GLN A 209 16.56 13.95 -10.82
CA GLN A 209 16.39 14.52 -9.47
C GLN A 209 17.36 13.93 -8.44
N GLN A 210 17.84 12.69 -8.62
CA GLN A 210 18.87 12.07 -7.77
C GLN A 210 20.28 12.58 -8.10
N ASP A 211 20.57 12.83 -9.38
CA ASP A 211 21.90 13.29 -9.83
C ASP A 211 22.17 14.77 -9.53
N LEU A 212 21.14 15.62 -9.48
CA LEU A 212 21.26 17.00 -9.02
C LEU A 212 21.81 17.10 -7.58
N GLY A 213 21.59 16.07 -6.76
CA GLY A 213 22.20 15.96 -5.42
C GLY A 213 23.65 15.48 -5.43
N GLN A 214 24.11 14.79 -6.48
CA GLN A 214 25.49 14.30 -6.62
C GLN A 214 26.42 15.32 -7.29
N ALA A 215 25.93 16.11 -8.24
CA ALA A 215 26.73 17.12 -8.95
C ALA A 215 27.28 18.24 -8.04
N LEU A 216 26.74 18.39 -6.83
CA LEU A 216 27.19 19.35 -5.81
C LEU A 216 28.22 18.75 -4.83
N VAL A 217 28.60 17.48 -4.98
CA VAL A 217 29.65 16.81 -4.20
C VAL A 217 30.84 16.49 -5.13
N PRO A 218 31.72 17.45 -5.45
CA PRO A 218 32.98 17.12 -6.08
C PRO A 218 33.90 16.50 -5.02
N GLY A 219 34.03 15.17 -5.06
CA GLY A 219 35.16 14.48 -4.45
C GLY A 219 34.89 13.82 -3.10
N TYR A 220 34.10 12.75 -3.07
CA TYR A 220 34.40 11.60 -2.20
C TYR A 220 34.01 10.32 -2.93
N GLY A 221 34.92 9.88 -3.81
CA GLY A 221 34.77 8.68 -4.61
C GLY A 221 36.11 8.24 -5.19
N ARG A 222 37.04 7.83 -4.33
CA ARG A 222 38.07 6.79 -4.55
C ARG A 222 39.03 6.74 -3.35
N ALA A 223 38.83 5.74 -2.50
CA ALA A 223 39.88 5.01 -1.80
C ALA A 223 39.48 3.53 -1.86
#